data_AF-A0A3B5AG17-F1
#
_entry.id   AF-A0A3B5AG17-F1
#
_cell.length_a   1.000
_cell.length_b   1.000
_cell.length_c   1.000
_cell.angle_alpha   90.00
_cell.angle_beta   90.00
_cell.angle_gamma   90.00
#
_symmetry.space_group_name_H-M   'P 1'
#
loop_
_entity.id
_entity.type
_entity.pdbx_description
1 polymer ?
#
loop_
_entity_poly.entity_id
_entity_poly.type
_entity_poly.pdbx_seq_one_letter_code
_entity_poly.pdbx_strand_id
1 'polypeptide(L)' 'MASETTQIMNLSEEQVKLLEENFTKVTRNPDETTLMLIAAECGLSEEETTKWFKLRNAQWRKKEGLPAEGGSVWD' A
#
# COMPACT_ATOMS: atom_id res chain seq x y z
N MET A 1 12.30 -5.56 3.14
CA MET A 1 11.98 -5.05 1.78
C MET A 1 10.72 -4.17 1.80
N ALA A 2 10.65 -3.21 2.72
CA ALA A 2 9.77 -2.04 2.66
C ALA A 2 10.57 -0.78 2.21
N SER A 3 11.90 -0.90 2.23
CA SER A 3 12.89 0.16 2.05
C SER A 3 12.73 0.93 0.74
N GLU A 4 12.37 0.28 -0.37
CA GLU A 4 12.27 0.98 -1.67
C GLU A 4 11.09 1.98 -1.70
N THR A 5 9.91 1.60 -1.22
CA THR A 5 8.74 2.49 -1.20
C THR A 5 8.92 3.64 -0.21
N THR A 6 9.47 3.33 0.97
CA THR A 6 9.76 4.31 2.01
C THR A 6 10.77 5.36 1.55
N GLN A 7 11.83 4.93 0.85
CA GLN A 7 12.87 5.82 0.35
C GLN A 7 12.38 6.72 -0.80
N ILE A 8 11.43 6.26 -1.61
CA ILE A 8 10.83 7.07 -2.70
C ILE A 8 9.98 8.24 -2.13
N MET A 9 9.41 8.05 -0.94
CA MET A 9 8.41 8.96 -0.37
C MET A 9 8.92 9.73 0.86
N ASN A 10 10.16 9.48 1.29
CA ASN A 10 10.77 10.07 2.50
C ASN A 10 9.88 9.94 3.75
N LEU A 11 9.21 8.80 3.91
CA LEU A 11 8.33 8.54 5.05
C LEU A 11 9.14 8.14 6.29
N SER A 12 8.71 8.59 7.46
CA SER A 12 9.28 8.14 8.74
C SER A 12 8.97 6.66 9.00
N GLU A 13 9.83 5.99 9.77
CA GLU A 13 9.66 4.57 10.10
C GLU A 13 8.31 4.28 10.77
N GLU A 14 7.84 5.19 11.62
CA GLU A 14 6.53 5.09 12.28
C GLU A 14 5.37 5.11 11.27
N GLN A 15 5.43 5.99 10.27
CA GLN A 15 4.41 6.11 9.23
C GLN A 15 4.37 4.85 8.37
N VAL A 16 5.55 4.32 7.99
CA VAL A 16 5.67 3.07 7.24
C VAL A 16 5.10 1.91 8.02
N LYS A 17 5.39 1.83 9.32
CA LYS A 17 4.89 0.77 10.18
C LYS A 17 3.37 0.80 10.22
N LEU A 18 2.76 1.98 10.44
CA LEU A 18 1.30 2.14 10.41
C LEU A 18 0.71 1.75 9.05
N LEU A 19 1.33 2.18 7.94
CA LEU A 19 0.91 1.81 6.58
C LEU A 19 1.01 0.30 6.32
N GLU A 20 2.10 -0.35 6.73
CA GLU A 20 2.28 -1.80 6.59
C GLU A 20 1.30 -2.60 7.45
N GLU A 21 1.03 -2.14 8.67
CA GLU A 21 0.02 -2.73 9.54
C GLU A 21 -1.37 -2.63 8.93
N ASN A 22 -1.76 -1.45 8.44
CA ASN A 22 -3.03 -1.24 7.75
C ASN A 22 -3.13 -2.08 6.46
N PHE A 23 -2.07 -2.13 5.66
CA PHE A 23 -2.02 -2.94 4.43
C PHE A 23 -2.20 -4.43 4.68
N THR A 24 -1.61 -4.95 5.76
CA THR A 24 -1.61 -6.39 6.06
C THR A 24 -2.85 -6.81 6.84
N LYS A 25 -3.32 -5.97 7.77
CA LYS A 25 -4.41 -6.30 8.71
C LYS A 25 -5.78 -5.82 8.25
N VAL A 26 -5.86 -4.69 7.55
CA VAL A 26 -7.15 -4.08 7.15
C VAL A 26 -7.48 -4.46 5.71
N THR A 27 -6.71 -3.96 4.74
CA THR A 27 -6.95 -4.24 3.32
C THR A 27 -5.73 -3.88 2.47
N ARG A 28 -5.50 -4.62 1.39
CA ARG A 28 -4.45 -4.32 0.40
C ARG A 28 -4.91 -3.33 -0.67
N ASN A 29 -6.21 -3.11 -0.78
CA ASN A 29 -6.84 -2.21 -1.75
C ASN A 29 -7.95 -1.41 -1.05
N PRO A 30 -7.58 -0.39 -0.26
CA PRO A 30 -8.53 0.45 0.45
C PRO A 30 -9.42 1.23 -0.53
N ASP A 31 -10.71 1.33 -0.20
CA ASP A 31 -11.62 2.30 -0.80
C ASP A 31 -11.29 3.73 -0.32
N GLU A 32 -11.88 4.74 -0.95
CA GLU A 32 -11.63 6.15 -0.65
C GLU A 32 -11.81 6.49 0.84
N THR A 33 -12.84 5.94 1.50
CA THR A 33 -13.12 6.23 2.91
C THR A 33 -12.05 5.60 3.80
N THR A 34 -11.72 4.33 3.56
CA THR A 34 -10.65 3.63 4.30
C THR A 34 -9.31 4.33 4.10
N LEU A 35 -9.03 4.79 2.88
CA LEU A 35 -7.80 5.49 2.55
C LEU A 35 -7.67 6.81 3.30
N MET A 36 -8.75 7.59 3.36
CA MET A 36 -8.82 8.84 4.12
C MET A 36 -8.51 8.62 5.60
N LEU A 37 -9.06 7.55 6.21
CA LEU A 37 -8.81 7.21 7.61
C LEU A 37 -7.34 6.85 7.85
N ILE A 38 -6.75 6.03 6.97
CA ILE A 38 -5.34 5.63 7.08
C ILE A 38 -4.41 6.83 6.88
N ALA A 39 -4.72 7.71 5.92
CA ALA A 39 -3.99 8.94 5.68
C ALA A 39 -3.97 9.83 6.92
N ALA A 40 -5.14 10.03 7.56
CA ALA A 40 -5.25 10.78 8.80
C ALA A 40 -4.49 10.14 9.97
N GLU A 41 -4.53 8.81 10.11
CA GLU A 41 -3.81 8.07 11.16
C GLU A 41 -2.29 8.17 10.99
N CYS A 42 -1.80 8.12 9.75
CA CYS A 42 -0.36 8.22 9.43
C CYS A 42 0.15 9.67 9.35
N GLY A 43 -0.76 10.67 9.41
CA GLY A 43 -0.43 12.08 9.19
C GLY A 43 0.06 12.36 7.77
N LEU A 44 -0.49 11.65 6.78
CA LEU A 44 -0.16 11.75 5.36
C LEU A 44 -1.32 12.29 4.55
N SER A 45 -1.01 12.75 3.34
CA SER A 45 -2.05 13.08 2.37
C SER A 45 -2.67 11.82 1.76
N GLU A 46 -3.91 11.92 1.29
CA GLU A 46 -4.57 10.82 0.58
C GLU A 46 -3.79 10.40 -0.68
N GLU A 47 -3.19 11.36 -1.40
CA GLU A 47 -2.36 11.06 -2.58
C GLU A 47 -1.12 10.24 -2.21
N GLU A 48 -0.44 10.60 -1.11
CA GLU A 48 0.75 9.89 -0.63
C GLU A 48 0.39 8.47 -0.19
N THR A 49 -0.68 8.34 0.59
CA THR A 49 -1.19 7.05 1.04
C THR A 49 -1.57 6.18 -0.16
N THR A 50 -2.29 6.73 -1.15
CA THR A 50 -2.66 6.03 -2.39
C THR A 50 -1.43 5.52 -3.12
N LYS A 51 -0.43 6.38 -3.32
CA LYS A 51 0.78 6.03 -4.06
C LYS A 51 1.59 4.97 -3.31
N TRP A 52 1.66 5.04 -1.98
CA TRP A 52 2.31 4.01 -1.17
C TRP A 52 1.60 2.66 -1.31
N PHE A 53 0.27 2.63 -1.19
CA PHE A 53 -0.54 1.41 -1.33
C PHE A 53 -0.38 0.78 -2.71
N LYS A 54 -0.40 1.57 -3.79
CA LYS A 54 -0.17 1.08 -5.16
C LYS A 54 1.20 0.43 -5.31
N LEU A 55 2.26 1.10 -4.85
CA LEU A 55 3.64 0.58 -4.91
C LEU A 55 3.79 -0.69 -4.07
N ARG A 56 3.25 -0.69 -2.85
CA ARG A 56 3.33 -1.84 -1.95
C ARG A 56 2.54 -3.04 -2.50
N ASN A 57 1.36 -2.82 -3.05
CA ASN A 57 0.56 -3.85 -3.68
C ASN A 57 1.28 -4.46 -4.89
N ALA A 58 1.93 -3.65 -5.73
CA ALA A 58 2.73 -4.14 -6.86
C ALA A 58 3.89 -5.04 -6.39
N GLN A 59 4.61 -4.65 -5.34
CA GLN A 59 5.67 -5.48 -4.73
C GLN A 59 5.11 -6.79 -4.17
N TRP A 60 3.97 -6.71 -3.47
CA TRP A 60 3.32 -7.89 -2.89
C TRP A 60 2.89 -8.87 -4.00
N ARG A 61 2.24 -8.40 -5.07
CA ARG A 61 1.86 -9.24 -6.23
C ARG A 61 3.09 -9.91 -6.86
N LYS A 62 4.18 -9.17 -7.06
CA LYS A 62 5.44 -9.71 -7.59
C LYS A 62 6.01 -10.80 -6.69
N LYS A 63 5.90 -10.65 -5.36
CA LYS A 63 6.38 -11.63 -4.38
C LYS A 63 5.52 -12.89 -4.33
N GLU A 64 4.21 -12.75 -4.45
CA GLU A 64 3.27 -13.89 -4.48
C GLU A 64 3.29 -14.64 -5.82
N GLY A 65 4.02 -14.15 -6.83
CA GLY A 65 4.03 -14.71 -8.17
C GLY A 65 2.72 -14.47 -8.94
N LEU A 66 1.88 -13.53 -8.47
CA LEU A 66 0.64 -13.18 -9.13
C LEU A 66 0.92 -12.28 -10.35
N PRO A 67 0.26 -12.52 -11.50
CA PRO A 67 0.38 -11.63 -12.65
C PRO A 67 -0.04 -10.20 -12.27
N ALA A 68 0.63 -9.20 -12.86
CA ALA A 68 0.41 -7.79 -12.53
C ALA A 68 -1.04 -7.33 -12.77
N GLU A 69 -1.72 -8.00 -13.68
CA GLU A 69 -3.12 -7.78 -14.05
C GLU A 69 -3.92 -8.98 -13.56
N GLY A 70 -5.09 -8.76 -12.97
CA GLY A 70 -6.01 -9.84 -12.62
C GLY A 70 -6.39 -10.56 -13.91
N GLY A 71 -5.67 -11.62 -14.24
CA GLY A 71 -6.02 -12.49 -15.35
C GLY A 71 -7.44 -12.95 -15.11
N SER A 72 -8.36 -12.47 -15.95
CA SER A 72 -9.71 -13.00 -16.04
C SER A 72 -9.56 -14.50 -16.22
N VAL A 73 -9.89 -15.26 -15.17
CA VAL A 73 -10.01 -16.71 -15.25
C VAL A 73 -11.24 -16.97 -16.14
N TRP A 74 -10.97 -17.08 -17.43
CA TRP A 74 -11.77 -17.80 -18.41
C TRP A 74 -10.77 -18.64 -19.18
N ASP A 75 -10.39 -19.76 -18.58
CA ASP A 75 -10.06 -20.98 -19.33
C ASP A 75 -11.36 -21.78 -19.44
#